data_AF-A0A1N7FN70-F1
#
_entry.id   AF-A0A1N7FN70-F1
#
_cell.length_a   1.000
_cell.length_b   1.000
_cell.length_c   1.000
_cell.angle_alpha   90.00
_cell.angle_beta   90.00
_cell.angle_gamma   90.00
#
_symmetry.space_group_name_H-M   'P 1'
#
loop_
_entity.id
_entity.type
_entity.pdbx_description
1 polymer ?
#
loop_
_entity_poly.entity_id
_entity_poly.type
_entity_poly.pdbx_seq_one_letter_code
_entity_poly.pdbx_strand_id
1 'polypeptide(L)'
;MKTAKRPFYRLTGEAARGIRETMIVYKIFRSDEWAALRREGTSAGAPVDLADGYVHLSTPVQAAETAAKHFAGEEGLFLLGIDTERLGDALKWEPSRGGALFPHLYRELRLSDVAWAQPLPLEGGMHQFPAGVA
;
A
#
# COMPACT_ATOMS: atom_id res chain seq x y z
N MET A 1 -33.76 -22.52 -31.99
CA MET A 1 -33.30 -22.05 -30.67
C MET A 1 -31.78 -21.95 -30.72
N LYS A 2 -31.21 -20.76 -30.53
CA LYS A 2 -29.85 -20.38 -30.95
C LYS A 2 -28.79 -20.83 -29.92
N THR A 3 -27.78 -21.58 -30.35
CA THR A 3 -26.54 -21.83 -29.59
C THR A 3 -25.52 -20.74 -29.95
N ALA A 4 -25.33 -19.76 -29.07
CA ALA A 4 -24.23 -18.81 -29.17
C ALA A 4 -23.02 -19.35 -28.40
N LYS A 5 -22.05 -19.92 -29.11
CA LYS A 5 -20.71 -20.20 -28.57
C LYS A 5 -20.01 -18.86 -28.31
N ARG A 6 -19.68 -18.57 -27.05
CA ARG A 6 -18.87 -17.39 -26.69
C ARG A 6 -17.45 -17.56 -27.27
N PRO A 7 -16.82 -16.54 -27.87
CA PRO A 7 -15.45 -16.68 -28.35
C PRO A 7 -14.50 -16.65 -27.16
N PHE A 8 -13.57 -17.59 -27.12
CA PHE A 8 -12.36 -17.46 -26.32
C PHE A 8 -11.45 -16.45 -27.02
N TYR A 9 -11.34 -15.24 -26.49
CA TYR A 9 -10.32 -14.30 -26.96
C TYR A 9 -9.02 -14.61 -26.22
N ARG A 10 -8.04 -15.15 -26.95
CA ARG A 10 -6.65 -15.24 -26.49
C ARG A 10 -5.96 -13.93 -26.85
N LEU A 11 -5.59 -13.13 -25.86
CA LEU A 11 -4.79 -11.93 -26.07
C LEU A 11 -3.32 -12.32 -26.26
N THR A 12 -2.80 -12.11 -27.47
CA THR A 12 -1.37 -12.23 -27.78
C THR A 12 -0.87 -10.84 -28.16
N GLY A 13 0.12 -10.31 -27.42
CA GLY A 13 0.77 -9.02 -27.69
C GLY A 13 0.39 -7.88 -26.72
N GLU A 14 1.16 -6.79 -26.80
CA GLU A 14 1.26 -5.59 -25.93
C GLU A 14 -0.05 -4.97 -25.40
N ALA A 15 -1.20 -5.29 -26.01
CA ALA A 15 -2.53 -4.87 -25.57
C ALA A 15 -2.99 -5.51 -24.24
N ALA A 16 -2.29 -6.53 -23.72
CA ALA A 16 -2.52 -7.09 -22.38
C ALA A 16 -2.09 -6.15 -21.22
N ARG A 17 -1.69 -4.91 -21.51
CA ARG A 17 -1.42 -3.88 -20.49
C ARG A 17 -2.69 -3.18 -19.99
N GLY A 18 -3.84 -3.42 -20.61
CA GLY A 18 -5.06 -2.60 -20.46
C GLY A 18 -5.91 -2.83 -19.21
N ILE A 19 -5.80 -3.96 -18.51
CA ILE A 19 -6.38 -4.18 -17.17
C ILE A 19 -5.44 -5.13 -16.45
N ARG A 20 -4.46 -4.59 -15.73
CA ARG A 20 -3.66 -5.39 -14.80
C ARG A 20 -4.31 -5.29 -13.43
N GLU A 21 -4.66 -6.43 -12.85
CA GLU A 21 -4.98 -6.57 -11.42
C GLU A 21 -3.71 -6.25 -10.64
N THR A 22 -3.50 -4.97 -10.34
CA THR A 22 -2.39 -4.53 -9.50
C THR A 22 -2.80 -4.67 -8.04
N MET A 23 -2.02 -5.40 -7.26
CA MET A 23 -2.21 -5.44 -5.82
C MET A 23 -1.71 -4.13 -5.20
N ILE A 24 -2.54 -3.49 -4.38
CA ILE A 24 -2.18 -2.31 -3.59
C ILE A 24 -1.89 -2.73 -2.16
N VAL A 25 -0.74 -2.30 -1.65
CA VAL A 25 -0.37 -2.35 -0.23
C VAL A 25 -0.24 -0.93 0.31
N TYR A 26 -0.30 -0.77 1.62
CA TYR A 26 -0.48 0.53 2.25
C TYR A 26 0.69 0.92 3.12
N LYS A 27 1.03 2.21 3.06
CA LYS A 27 1.86 2.89 4.06
C LYS A 27 1.03 3.97 4.73
N ILE A 28 1.13 4.08 6.06
CA ILE A 28 0.62 5.21 6.81
C ILE A 28 1.80 6.12 7.14
N PHE A 29 1.67 7.39 6.81
CA PHE A 29 2.66 8.44 7.11
C PHE A 29 2.02 9.58 7.87
N ARG A 30 2.82 10.24 8.70
CA ARG A 30 2.53 11.59 9.20
C ARG A 30 2.66 12.61 8.08
N SER A 31 2.06 13.78 8.27
CA SER A 31 2.08 14.86 7.27
C SER A 31 3.48 15.30 6.86
N ASP A 32 4.42 15.34 7.80
CA ASP A 32 5.82 15.69 7.56
C ASP A 32 6.59 14.59 6.83
N GLU A 33 6.37 13.31 7.19
CA GLU A 33 6.91 12.14 6.48
C GLU A 33 6.44 12.13 5.01
N TRP A 34 5.15 12.39 4.77
CA TRP A 34 4.60 12.51 3.42
C TRP A 34 5.18 13.70 2.65
N ALA A 35 5.27 14.88 3.28
CA ALA A 35 5.87 16.06 2.67
C ALA A 35 7.35 15.84 2.31
N ALA A 36 8.10 15.14 3.16
CA ALA A 36 9.49 14.77 2.91
C ALA A 36 9.62 13.85 1.69
N LEU A 37 8.83 12.77 1.61
CA LEU A 37 8.84 11.87 0.45
C LEU A 37 8.53 12.62 -0.85
N ARG A 38 7.56 13.54 -0.84
CA ARG A 38 7.24 14.36 -2.02
C ARG A 38 8.38 15.29 -2.44
N ARG A 39 9.11 15.85 -1.47
CA ARG A 39 10.21 16.78 -1.71
C ARG A 39 11.48 16.06 -2.19
N GLU A 40 11.77 14.90 -1.61
CA GLU A 40 13.03 14.18 -1.82
C GLU A 40 12.91 13.07 -2.88
N GLY A 41 11.69 12.66 -3.20
CA GLY A 41 11.41 11.58 -4.15
C GLY A 41 11.66 10.17 -3.62
N THR A 42 12.32 10.05 -2.47
CA THR A 42 12.60 8.78 -1.78
C THR A 42 12.46 8.97 -0.26
N SER A 43 12.21 7.87 0.45
CA SER A 43 12.17 7.83 1.91
C SER A 43 12.62 6.45 2.39
N ALA A 44 13.51 6.42 3.38
CA ALA A 44 13.88 5.20 4.09
C ALA A 44 12.79 4.70 5.06
N GLY A 45 11.65 5.40 5.13
CA GLY A 45 10.51 5.07 6.00
C GLY A 45 10.42 5.94 7.26
N ALA A 46 9.50 5.56 8.15
CA ALA A 46 9.33 6.12 9.48
C ALA A 46 10.44 5.61 10.43
N PRO A 47 10.63 6.18 11.63
CA PRO A 47 11.68 5.76 12.56
C PRO A 47 11.73 4.26 12.86
N VAL A 48 10.58 3.58 12.92
CA VAL A 48 10.50 2.12 13.11
C VAL A 48 11.04 1.33 11.91
N ASP A 49 10.84 1.83 10.69
CA ASP A 49 11.34 1.19 9.47
C ASP A 49 12.87 1.22 9.42
N LEU A 50 13.46 2.34 9.86
CA LEU A 50 14.90 2.50 9.98
C LEU A 50 15.49 1.55 11.03
N ALA A 51 14.81 1.40 12.17
CA ALA A 51 15.24 0.51 13.24
C ALA A 51 15.20 -0.96 12.80
N ASP A 52 14.17 -1.36 12.06
CA ASP A 52 13.94 -2.75 11.66
C ASP A 52 14.64 -3.10 10.32
N GLY A 53 15.10 -2.09 9.57
CA GLY A 53 15.88 -2.26 8.34
C GLY A 53 15.05 -2.49 7.07
N TYR A 54 13.73 -2.27 7.12
CA TYR A 54 12.82 -2.36 5.98
C TYR A 54 11.59 -1.46 6.19
N VAL A 55 10.97 -1.01 5.09
CA VAL A 55 9.74 -0.22 5.16
C VAL A 55 8.54 -1.14 5.38
N HIS A 56 7.86 -0.97 6.52
CA HIS A 56 6.63 -1.69 6.83
C HIS A 56 5.49 -1.22 5.93
N LEU A 57 4.85 -2.16 5.26
CA LEU A 57 3.62 -1.96 4.50
C LEU A 57 2.51 -2.83 5.12
N SER A 58 1.28 -2.64 4.68
CA SER A 58 0.12 -3.41 5.15
C SER A 58 -0.80 -3.79 3.98
N THR A 59 -1.45 -4.95 4.05
CA THR A 59 -2.58 -5.25 3.16
C THR A 59 -3.80 -4.38 3.50
N PRO A 60 -4.85 -4.33 2.65
CA PRO A 60 -6.05 -3.56 2.96
C PRO A 60 -6.66 -3.91 4.33
N VAL A 61 -6.71 -5.20 4.67
CA VAL A 61 -7.28 -5.69 5.94
C VAL A 61 -6.38 -5.41 7.14
N GLN A 62 -5.07 -5.25 6.93
CA GLN A 62 -4.10 -4.96 8.00
C GLN A 62 -3.96 -3.46 8.29
N ALA A 63 -4.34 -2.60 7.35
CA ALA A 63 -4.09 -1.16 7.44
C ALA A 63 -4.81 -0.52 8.65
N ALA A 64 -6.08 -0.88 8.89
CA ALA A 64 -6.83 -0.36 10.05
C ALA A 64 -6.28 -0.85 11.39
N GLU A 65 -5.92 -2.13 11.51
CA GLU A 65 -5.27 -2.64 12.73
C GLU A 65 -3.96 -1.89 12.99
N THR A 66 -3.20 -1.62 11.93
CA THR A 66 -1.94 -0.86 12.02
C THR A 66 -2.18 0.57 12.49
N ALA A 67 -3.18 1.26 11.95
CA ALA A 67 -3.58 2.59 12.42
C ALA A 67 -3.99 2.58 13.90
N ALA A 68 -4.90 1.68 14.28
CA ALA A 68 -5.39 1.58 15.65
C ALA A 68 -4.29 1.24 16.67
N LYS A 69 -3.28 0.46 16.28
CA LYS A 69 -2.20 0.04 17.18
C LYS A 69 -1.10 1.07 17.35
N HIS A 70 -0.71 1.75 16.27
CA HIS A 70 0.51 2.57 16.25
C HIS A 70 0.23 4.07 16.13
N PHE A 71 -0.98 4.45 15.74
CA PHE A 71 -1.34 5.84 15.44
C PHE A 71 -2.62 6.27 16.17
N ALA A 72 -3.05 5.55 17.21
CA ALA A 72 -4.29 5.83 17.94
C ALA A 72 -4.35 7.30 18.41
N GLY A 73 -5.45 7.99 18.05
CA GLY A 73 -5.66 9.39 18.41
C GLY A 73 -4.80 10.39 17.65
N GLU A 74 -3.98 9.94 16.70
CA GLU A 74 -3.12 10.82 15.91
C GLU A 74 -3.87 11.39 14.70
N GLU A 75 -3.78 12.72 14.54
CA GLU A 75 -4.31 13.44 13.39
C GLU A 75 -3.21 13.74 12.36
N GLY A 76 -3.59 14.29 11.20
CA GLY A 76 -2.60 14.69 10.19
C GLY A 76 -1.89 13.50 9.53
N LEU A 77 -2.55 12.34 9.48
CA LEU A 77 -2.05 11.15 8.81
C LEU A 77 -2.44 11.13 7.33
N PHE A 78 -1.64 10.41 6.55
CA PHE A 78 -1.87 10.09 5.16
C PHE A 78 -1.80 8.58 4.95
N LEU A 79 -2.73 8.07 4.16
CA LEU A 79 -2.71 6.71 3.63
C LEU A 79 -2.16 6.75 2.20
N LEU A 80 -1.06 6.06 1.98
CA LEU A 80 -0.43 5.89 0.67
C LEU A 80 -0.77 4.50 0.13
N GLY A 81 -1.38 4.44 -1.04
CA GLY A 81 -1.54 3.21 -1.82
C GLY A 81 -0.30 2.98 -2.69
N ILE A 82 0.38 1.86 -2.47
CA ILE A 82 1.63 1.47 -3.14
C ILE A 82 1.36 0.31 -4.10
N ASP A 83 1.79 0.47 -5.34
CA ASP A 83 1.66 -0.52 -6.41
C ASP A 83 2.75 -1.60 -6.25
N THR A 84 2.34 -2.84 -5.95
CA THR A 84 3.30 -3.93 -5.73
C THR A 84 4.09 -4.31 -6.97
N GLU A 85 3.57 -4.08 -8.20
CA GLU A 85 4.31 -4.37 -9.43
C GLU A 85 5.56 -3.48 -9.55
N ARG A 86 5.57 -2.29 -8.92
CA ARG A 86 6.71 -1.35 -8.91
C ARG A 86 7.78 -1.73 -7.90
N LEU A 87 7.46 -2.59 -6.94
CA LEU A 87 8.37 -2.93 -5.84
C LEU A 87 9.39 -3.99 -6.24
N GLY A 88 9.03 -4.88 -7.17
CA GLY A 88 9.88 -5.96 -7.65
C GLY A 88 10.35 -6.89 -6.52
N ASP A 89 11.54 -7.45 -6.66
CA ASP A 89 12.11 -8.43 -5.72
C ASP A 89 12.45 -7.85 -4.33
N ALA A 90 12.37 -6.53 -4.16
CA ALA A 90 12.58 -5.89 -2.88
C ALA A 90 11.36 -6.02 -1.95
N LEU A 91 10.19 -6.37 -2.47
CA LEU A 91 9.00 -6.67 -1.66
C LEU A 91 9.06 -8.13 -1.18
N LYS A 92 9.02 -8.32 0.13
CA LYS A 92 8.91 -9.65 0.75
C LYS A 92 7.66 -9.74 1.60
N TRP A 93 7.11 -10.94 1.67
CA TRP A 93 5.96 -11.27 2.51
C TRP A 93 6.43 -12.15 3.66
N GLU A 94 6.39 -11.61 4.87
CA GLU A 94 6.99 -12.26 6.03
C GLU A 94 5.98 -12.38 7.17
N PRO A 95 5.99 -13.50 7.93
CA PRO A 95 5.13 -13.65 9.09
C PRO A 95 5.42 -12.57 10.13
N SER A 96 4.36 -11.95 10.66
CA SER A 96 4.43 -10.96 11.71
C SER A 96 3.38 -11.27 12.79
N ARG A 97 2.63 -10.26 13.24
CA ARG A 97 1.55 -10.38 14.23
C ARG A 97 0.54 -11.45 13.83
N GLY A 98 0.26 -12.36 14.78
CA GLY A 98 -0.71 -13.45 14.60
C GLY A 98 -0.33 -14.49 13.53
N GLY A 99 0.92 -14.50 13.05
CA GLY A 99 1.36 -15.38 11.95
C GLY A 99 0.89 -14.92 10.57
N ALA A 100 0.18 -13.79 10.47
CA ALA A 100 -0.21 -13.21 9.18
C ALA A 100 1.01 -12.66 8.44
N LEU A 101 1.00 -12.76 7.11
CA LEU A 101 2.06 -12.22 6.26
C LEU A 101 1.89 -10.72 6.09
N PHE A 102 2.93 -9.96 6.40
CA PHE A 102 3.01 -8.53 6.15
C PHE A 102 3.97 -8.25 4.98
N PRO A 103 3.64 -7.28 4.11
CA PRO A 103 4.55 -6.82 3.08
C PRO A 103 5.64 -5.93 3.70
N HIS A 104 6.90 -6.26 3.45
CA HIS A 104 8.08 -5.51 3.85
C HIS A 104 8.92 -5.14 2.63
N LEU A 105 9.27 -3.86 2.49
CA LEU A 105 10.07 -3.37 1.38
C LEU A 105 11.53 -3.17 1.81
N TYR A 106 12.43 -3.95 1.21
CA TYR A 106 13.88 -3.98 1.49
C TYR A 106 14.67 -3.01 0.60
N ARG A 107 14.17 -1.78 0.51
CA ARG A 107 14.80 -0.61 -0.10
C ARG A 107 14.04 0.63 0.33
N GLU A 108 14.57 1.81 0.03
CA GLU A 108 13.82 3.06 0.17
C GLU A 108 12.52 3.01 -0.63
N LEU A 109 11.45 3.55 -0.04
CA LEU A 109 10.19 3.84 -0.72
C LEU A 109 10.40 5.01 -1.67
N ARG A 110 10.04 4.85 -2.95
CA ARG A 110 10.14 5.90 -3.95
C ARG A 110 8.78 6.54 -4.15
N LEU A 111 8.75 7.84 -4.44
CA LEU A 111 7.50 8.51 -4.81
C LEU A 111 6.86 7.87 -6.05
N SER A 112 7.67 7.32 -6.96
CA SER A 112 7.20 6.55 -8.12
C SER A 112 6.53 5.22 -7.76
N ASP A 113 6.72 4.68 -6.55
CA ASP A 113 6.03 3.47 -6.10
C ASP A 113 4.58 3.78 -5.66
N VAL A 114 4.30 5.04 -5.30
CA VAL A 114 3.00 5.51 -4.81
C VAL A 114 2.03 5.62 -5.99
N ALA A 115 0.94 4.86 -5.95
CA ALA A 115 -0.15 4.95 -6.92
C ALA A 115 -1.08 6.11 -6.59
N TRP A 116 -1.36 6.32 -5.30
CA TRP A 116 -2.16 7.43 -4.80
C TRP A 116 -1.85 7.68 -3.32
N ALA A 117 -2.18 8.87 -2.84
CA ALA A 117 -2.10 9.21 -1.42
C ALA A 117 -3.31 10.09 -1.05
N GLN A 118 -3.87 9.89 0.14
CA GLN A 118 -4.95 10.73 0.65
C GLN A 118 -4.85 10.91 2.17
N PRO A 119 -5.42 11.99 2.73
CA PRO A 119 -5.54 12.13 4.18
C PRO A 119 -6.24 10.92 4.79
N LEU A 120 -5.89 10.60 6.03
CA LEU A 120 -6.54 9.58 6.84
C LEU A 120 -7.15 10.27 8.08
N PRO A 121 -8.36 10.87 7.95
CA PRO A 121 -8.98 11.66 9.01
C PRO A 121 -9.28 10.81 10.24
N LEU A 122 -9.26 11.44 11.41
CA LEU A 122 -9.69 10.84 12.67
C LEU A 122 -11.10 11.33 13.00
N GLU A 123 -12.07 10.43 13.06
CA GLU A 123 -13.46 10.75 13.40
C GLU A 123 -13.96 9.79 14.48
N GLY A 124 -14.52 10.32 15.56
CA GLY A 124 -15.02 9.50 16.67
C GLY A 124 -13.95 8.58 17.30
N GLY A 125 -12.67 8.96 17.21
CA GLY A 125 -11.54 8.16 17.70
C GLY A 125 -11.07 7.05 16.76
N MET A 126 -11.61 6.98 15.52
CA MET A 126 -11.21 5.99 14.51
C MET A 126 -10.77 6.67 13.21
N HIS A 127 -9.70 6.15 12.62
CA HIS A 127 -9.24 6.60 11.32
C HIS A 127 -10.19 6.15 10.21
N GLN A 128 -10.53 7.07 9.31
CA GLN A 128 -11.49 6.85 8.23
C GLN A 128 -10.78 6.38 6.96
N PHE A 129 -10.94 5.09 6.65
CA PHE A 129 -10.34 4.49 5.47
C PHE A 129 -11.24 4.61 4.23
N PRO A 130 -10.65 4.66 3.02
CA PRO A 130 -11.40 4.64 1.76
C PRO A 130 -12.14 3.31 1.57
N ALA A 131 -13.23 3.33 0.82
CA ALA A 131 -13.95 2.10 0.47
C ALA A 131 -13.03 1.04 -0.16
N GLY A 132 -13.10 -0.19 0.34
CA GLY A 132 -12.22 -1.29 -0.08
C GLY A 132 -10.91 -1.37 0.69
N VAL A 133 -10.70 -0.50 1.67
CA VAL A 133 -9.60 -0.54 2.64
C VAL A 133 -10.21 -0.51 4.04
N ALA A 134 -9.86 -1.49 4.88
CA ALA A 134 -10.44 -1.74 6.21
C ALA A 134 -11.91 -2.19 6.24
#